data_AF-A0A8B3CAK9-F1
#
_entry.id   AF-A0A8B3CAK9-F1
#
_cell.length_a   1.000
_cell.length_b   1.000
_cell.length_c   1.000
_cell.angle_alpha   90.00
_cell.angle_beta   90.00
_cell.angle_gamma   90.00
#
_symmetry.space_group_name_H-M   'P 1'
#
loop_
_entity.id
_entity.type
_entity.pdbx_description
1 polymer ?
#
loop_
_entity_poly.entity_id
_entity_poly.type
_entity_poly.pdbx_seq_one_letter_code
_entity_poly.pdbx_strand_id
1 'polypeptide(L)'
;MLLDRSDDYDRFLTNLSKLCYSPRLPKPFIVPEGASYSREQGMYRRQGDLGNFVQQNETVRTILMAAGTSKAQGNVVKIMPRLPKTWNVEVNDLTVPGSEAKISYRATCPENNVQTASFSIENKGNLDTLKFRAGPFTCDRVTVNGTVVRTEPAGDARWAWITVDRLQNGEKYTFNIRP
;
A
#
# COMPACT_ATOMS: atom_id res chain seq x y z
N MET A 1 4.34 -1.79 -9.87
CA MET A 1 3.32 -2.18 -8.85
C MET A 1 2.38 -3.27 -9.32
N LEU A 2 1.77 -3.17 -10.51
CA LEU A 2 0.78 -4.16 -10.98
C LEU A 2 1.33 -5.56 -11.27
N LEU A 3 2.64 -5.68 -11.53
CA LEU A 3 3.30 -6.97 -11.79
C LEU A 3 3.72 -7.70 -10.50
N ASP A 4 3.39 -7.16 -9.32
CA ASP A 4 3.79 -7.68 -8.02
C ASP A 4 5.30 -8.00 -7.90
N ARG A 5 6.14 -7.21 -8.58
CA ARG A 5 7.60 -7.20 -8.40
C ARG A 5 7.95 -6.32 -7.19
N SER A 6 8.13 -6.96 -6.05
CA SER A 6 8.36 -6.36 -4.76
C SER A 6 9.65 -5.58 -4.69
N ASP A 7 10.75 -6.11 -5.23
CA ASP A 7 12.02 -5.38 -5.21
C ASP A 7 11.98 -4.12 -6.09
N ASP A 8 11.24 -4.15 -7.21
CA ASP A 8 11.09 -3.01 -8.11
C ASP A 8 10.29 -1.88 -7.45
N TYR A 9 9.13 -2.19 -6.85
CA TYR A 9 8.32 -1.14 -6.21
C TYR A 9 8.96 -0.62 -4.92
N ASP A 10 9.69 -1.45 -4.18
CA ASP A 10 10.43 -1.07 -2.97
C ASP A 10 11.47 0.00 -3.29
N ARG A 11 12.32 -0.30 -4.28
CA ARG A 11 13.34 0.63 -4.77
C ARG A 11 12.71 1.90 -5.35
N PHE A 12 11.65 1.77 -6.14
CA PHE A 12 10.98 2.90 -6.76
C PHE A 12 10.40 3.87 -5.72
N LEU A 13 9.56 3.37 -4.80
CA LEU A 13 8.91 4.20 -3.78
C LEU A 13 9.93 4.78 -2.80
N THR A 14 10.96 4.03 -2.43
CA THR A 14 12.04 4.55 -1.56
C THR A 14 12.80 5.69 -2.24
N ASN A 15 13.15 5.56 -3.52
CA ASN A 15 13.81 6.62 -4.26
C ASN A 15 12.89 7.82 -4.49
N LEU A 16 11.61 7.59 -4.80
CA LEU A 16 10.61 8.64 -4.92
C LEU A 16 10.49 9.42 -3.61
N SER A 17 10.39 8.76 -2.46
CA SER A 17 10.34 9.44 -1.16
C SER A 17 11.59 10.21 -0.83
N LYS A 18 12.79 9.69 -1.12
CA LYS A 18 14.05 10.46 -1.00
C LYS A 18 14.08 11.67 -1.94
N LEU A 19 13.51 11.53 -3.13
CA LEU A 19 13.37 12.64 -4.06
C LEU A 19 12.35 13.66 -3.59
N CYS A 20 11.28 13.27 -2.91
CA CYS A 20 10.29 14.20 -2.33
C CYS A 20 10.75 14.80 -1.00
N TYR A 21 11.59 14.09 -0.23
CA TYR A 21 12.15 14.52 1.05
C TYR A 21 13.65 14.81 0.99
N SER A 22 14.03 16.07 1.06
CA SER A 22 15.42 16.53 1.05
C SER A 22 15.61 17.54 2.18
N PRO A 23 15.94 17.08 3.40
CA PRO A 23 15.97 17.92 4.60
C PRO A 23 16.97 19.08 4.53
N ARG A 24 17.94 19.02 3.61
CA ARG A 24 18.96 20.05 3.40
C ARG A 24 18.49 21.22 2.53
N LEU A 25 17.26 21.21 2.02
CA LEU A 25 16.72 22.28 1.16
C LEU A 25 15.68 23.13 1.91
N PRO A 26 15.50 24.42 1.53
CA PRO A 26 14.52 25.32 2.17
C PRO A 26 13.08 24.80 2.11
N LYS A 27 12.73 24.03 1.07
CA LYS A 27 11.45 23.33 0.94
C LYS A 27 11.70 21.82 0.93
N PRO A 28 11.81 21.19 2.11
CA PRO A 28 12.31 19.82 2.20
C PRO A 28 11.30 18.78 1.71
N PHE A 29 10.01 19.11 1.67
CA PHE A 29 8.92 18.21 1.27
C PHE A 29 8.23 18.70 -0.01
N ILE A 30 8.90 18.55 -1.15
CA ILE A 30 8.33 18.96 -2.44
C ILE A 30 8.69 17.95 -3.51
N VAL A 31 7.71 17.66 -4.38
CA VAL A 31 7.95 16.82 -5.55
C VAL A 31 8.72 17.66 -6.57
N PRO A 32 9.92 17.24 -6.98
CA PRO A 32 10.69 17.98 -7.98
C PRO A 32 10.07 17.78 -9.37
N GLU A 33 10.21 18.76 -10.26
CA GLU A 33 9.70 18.63 -11.64
C GLU A 33 10.48 17.57 -12.43
N GLY A 34 11.73 17.34 -12.04
CA GLY A 34 12.58 16.30 -12.61
C GLY A 34 13.63 15.81 -11.62
N ALA A 35 14.25 14.69 -11.99
CA ALA A 35 15.42 14.18 -11.31
C ALA A 35 16.48 13.81 -12.35
N SER A 36 17.74 14.04 -12.00
CA SER A 36 18.89 13.59 -12.78
C SER A 36 19.74 12.67 -11.91
N TYR A 37 20.41 11.70 -12.52
CA TYR A 37 21.31 10.79 -11.84
C TYR A 37 22.75 11.11 -12.21
N SER A 38 23.57 11.48 -11.23
CA SER A 38 25.01 11.59 -11.40
C SER A 38 25.62 10.21 -11.23
N ARG A 39 26.12 9.63 -12.34
CA ARG A 39 26.78 8.31 -12.31
C ARG A 39 28.06 8.34 -11.49
N GLU A 40 28.87 9.39 -11.66
CA GLU A 40 30.14 9.56 -10.94
C GLU A 40 29.93 9.60 -9.41
N GLN A 41 28.87 10.28 -8.94
CA GLN A 41 28.57 10.41 -7.53
C GLN A 41 27.59 9.35 -6.99
N GLY A 42 27.11 8.46 -7.86
CA GLY A 42 26.09 7.47 -7.51
C GLY A 42 24.79 8.06 -6.94
N MET A 43 24.45 9.32 -7.27
CA MET A 43 23.44 10.10 -6.54
C MET A 43 22.36 10.70 -7.46
N TYR A 44 21.12 10.68 -6.98
CA TYR A 44 20.01 11.42 -7.59
C TYR A 44 20.01 12.89 -7.14
N ARG A 45 19.87 13.80 -8.11
CA ARG A 45 19.74 15.25 -7.91
C ARG A 45 18.38 15.72 -8.41
N ARG A 46 17.71 16.57 -7.62
CA ARG A 46 16.48 17.26 -8.04
C ARG A 46 16.79 18.27 -9.14
N GLN A 47 15.89 18.38 -10.13
CA GLN A 47 15.90 19.44 -11.14
C GLN A 47 14.54 20.13 -11.21
N GLY A 48 14.55 21.39 -11.63
CA GLY A 48 13.33 22.17 -11.92
C GLY A 48 12.74 22.91 -10.72
N ASP A 49 11.79 23.79 -11.02
CA ASP A 49 11.24 24.79 -10.12
C ASP A 49 10.06 24.26 -9.29
N LEU A 50 10.05 24.68 -8.03
CA LEU A 50 8.98 24.78 -7.04
C LEU A 50 7.56 24.17 -7.29
N GLY A 51 7.46 22.89 -7.64
CA GLY A 51 6.22 22.11 -7.41
C GLY A 51 5.21 22.18 -8.55
N ASN A 52 5.58 21.64 -9.70
CA ASN A 52 4.63 21.35 -10.76
C ASN A 52 3.53 20.38 -10.25
N PHE A 53 2.30 20.86 -10.29
CA PHE A 53 1.12 20.14 -9.83
C PHE A 53 0.92 18.79 -10.54
N VAL A 54 1.43 18.63 -11.78
CA VAL A 54 1.32 17.36 -12.53
C VAL A 54 2.17 16.27 -11.88
N GLN A 55 3.46 16.52 -11.64
CA GLN A 55 4.36 15.57 -10.99
C GLN A 55 3.91 15.29 -9.56
N GLN A 56 3.43 16.32 -8.86
CA GLN A 56 2.89 16.14 -7.52
C GLN A 56 1.64 15.23 -7.53
N ASN A 57 0.72 15.44 -8.47
CA ASN A 57 -0.47 14.60 -8.62
C ASN A 57 -0.09 13.13 -8.94
N GLU A 58 0.86 12.90 -9.84
CA GLU A 58 1.34 11.55 -10.17
C GLU A 58 2.05 10.88 -8.97
N THR A 59 2.78 11.65 -8.17
CA THR A 59 3.41 11.14 -6.93
C THR A 59 2.34 10.76 -5.89
N VAL A 60 1.33 11.61 -5.68
CA VAL A 60 0.24 11.32 -4.74
C VAL A 60 -0.56 10.10 -5.22
N ARG A 61 -0.88 10.01 -6.51
CA ARG A 61 -1.52 8.84 -7.11
C ARG A 61 -0.70 7.58 -6.90
N THR A 62 0.62 7.65 -7.08
CA THR A 62 1.53 6.54 -6.82
C THR A 62 1.45 6.07 -5.36
N ILE A 63 1.47 7.00 -4.40
CA ILE A 63 1.35 6.67 -2.97
C ILE A 63 -0.02 6.05 -2.65
N LEU A 64 -1.12 6.59 -3.21
CA LEU A 64 -2.47 6.04 -3.05
C LEU A 64 -2.59 4.64 -3.67
N MET A 65 -1.97 4.41 -4.83
CA MET A 65 -1.91 3.09 -5.44
C MET A 65 -1.10 2.09 -4.59
N ALA A 66 -0.07 2.56 -3.87
CA ALA A 66 0.71 1.73 -2.95
C ALA A 66 -0.09 1.37 -1.69
N ALA A 67 -0.96 2.27 -1.21
CA ALA A 67 -1.92 1.96 -0.14
C ALA A 67 -2.91 0.86 -0.56
N GLY A 68 -3.31 0.84 -1.84
CA GLY A 68 -3.88 -0.34 -2.46
C GLY A 68 -5.40 -0.49 -2.33
N THR A 69 -6.12 0.55 -1.93
CA THR A 69 -7.60 0.56 -1.95
C THR A 69 -8.10 0.50 -3.38
N SER A 70 -8.84 -0.54 -3.73
CA SER A 70 -9.46 -0.69 -5.06
C SER A 70 -10.85 -0.08 -5.10
N LYS A 71 -11.31 0.24 -6.32
CA LYS A 71 -12.72 0.55 -6.57
C LYS A 71 -13.63 -0.60 -6.10
N ALA A 72 -14.75 -0.26 -5.47
CA ALA A 72 -15.81 -1.22 -5.15
C ALA A 72 -16.29 -1.96 -6.41
N GLN A 73 -16.47 -3.27 -6.29
CA GLN A 73 -16.98 -4.13 -7.35
C GLN A 73 -18.10 -5.02 -6.78
N GLY A 74 -19.34 -4.75 -7.17
CA GLY A 74 -20.50 -5.40 -6.57
C GLY A 74 -20.59 -5.09 -5.07
N ASN A 75 -20.64 -6.12 -4.23
CA ASN A 75 -20.63 -6.02 -2.77
C ASN A 75 -19.21 -6.15 -2.16
N VAL A 76 -18.15 -6.09 -2.98
CA VAL A 76 -16.77 -6.38 -2.56
C VAL A 76 -15.89 -5.14 -2.63
N VAL A 77 -15.13 -4.89 -1.57
CA VAL A 77 -13.98 -3.99 -1.55
C VAL A 77 -12.68 -4.79 -1.44
N LYS A 78 -11.68 -4.45 -2.24
CA LYS A 78 -10.36 -5.08 -2.22
C LYS A 78 -9.30 -4.10 -1.72
N ILE A 79 -8.45 -4.55 -0.81
CA ILE A 79 -7.28 -3.81 -0.36
C ILE A 79 -6.04 -4.66 -0.63
N MET A 80 -5.12 -4.10 -1.41
CA MET A 80 -3.90 -4.76 -1.86
C MET A 80 -2.69 -3.85 -1.66
N PRO A 81 -2.24 -3.63 -0.41
CA PRO A 81 -1.11 -2.76 -0.14
C PRO A 81 0.16 -3.32 -0.79
N ARG A 82 0.95 -2.44 -1.41
CA ARG A 82 2.24 -2.75 -2.05
C ARG A 82 3.30 -1.89 -1.40
N LEU A 83 3.59 -2.22 -0.16
CA LEU A 83 4.40 -1.40 0.72
C LEU A 83 5.88 -1.72 0.54
N PRO A 84 6.77 -0.71 0.46
CA PRO A 84 8.20 -0.90 0.58
C PRO A 84 8.58 -1.58 1.89
N LYS A 85 9.76 -2.20 1.92
CA LYS A 85 10.31 -2.82 3.14
C LYS A 85 10.32 -1.78 4.26
N THR A 86 10.00 -2.22 5.48
CA THR A 86 9.88 -1.41 6.71
C THR A 86 8.76 -0.36 6.74
N TRP A 87 8.00 -0.19 5.67
CA TRP A 87 6.89 0.77 5.65
C TRP A 87 5.62 0.20 6.28
N ASN A 88 4.84 1.11 6.84
CA ASN A 88 3.47 0.87 7.26
C ASN A 88 2.55 1.85 6.53
N VAL A 89 1.32 1.44 6.28
CA VAL A 89 0.28 2.34 5.78
C VAL A 89 -0.79 2.52 6.84
N GLU A 90 -1.27 3.74 6.95
CA GLU A 90 -2.45 4.11 7.71
C GLU A 90 -3.32 4.98 6.82
N VAL A 91 -4.57 4.57 6.65
CA VAL A 91 -5.59 5.26 5.88
C VAL A 91 -6.77 5.49 6.80
N ASN A 92 -7.24 6.73 6.87
CA ASN A 92 -8.37 7.12 7.71
C ASN A 92 -9.48 7.70 6.82
N ASP A 93 -10.69 7.16 6.98
CA ASP A 93 -11.94 7.66 6.38
C ASP A 93 -11.89 7.85 4.87
N LEU A 94 -11.15 6.99 4.17
CA LEU A 94 -11.06 7.06 2.72
C LEU A 94 -12.38 6.61 2.11
N THR A 95 -13.00 7.48 1.30
CA THR A 95 -14.13 7.09 0.48
C THR A 95 -13.71 6.00 -0.50
N VAL A 96 -14.32 4.83 -0.38
CA VAL A 96 -14.06 3.69 -1.27
C VAL A 96 -14.54 4.06 -2.67
N PRO A 97 -13.65 4.10 -3.69
CA PRO A 97 -14.05 4.57 -5.01
C PRO A 97 -15.22 3.75 -5.57
N GLY A 98 -16.25 4.43 -6.08
CA GLY A 98 -17.47 3.79 -6.59
C GLY A 98 -18.50 3.40 -5.52
N SER A 99 -18.37 3.92 -4.29
CA SER A 99 -19.36 3.79 -3.21
C SER A 99 -19.32 5.00 -2.28
N GLU A 100 -20.30 5.13 -1.38
CA GLU A 100 -20.33 6.13 -0.31
C GLU A 100 -19.64 5.65 0.98
N ALA A 101 -19.14 4.40 0.99
CA ALA A 101 -18.50 3.81 2.16
C ALA A 101 -17.16 4.49 2.47
N LYS A 102 -16.87 4.64 3.76
CA LYS A 102 -15.58 5.12 4.26
C LYS A 102 -14.83 3.97 4.88
N ILE A 103 -13.58 3.76 4.47
CA ILE A 103 -12.74 2.70 5.00
C ILE A 103 -11.52 3.28 5.70
N SER A 104 -11.23 2.73 6.87
CA SER A 104 -10.06 3.03 7.66
C SER A 104 -9.26 1.76 7.86
N TYR A 105 -7.95 1.82 7.66
CA TYR A 105 -7.11 0.66 7.85
C TYR A 105 -5.66 1.00 8.15
N ARG A 106 -5.00 0.05 8.81
CA ARG A 106 -3.56 0.01 9.01
C ARG A 106 -3.04 -1.32 8.51
N ALA A 107 -1.93 -1.32 7.80
CA ALA A 107 -1.23 -2.55 7.43
C ALA A 107 0.28 -2.33 7.49
N THR A 108 1.01 -3.32 8.01
CA THR A 108 2.46 -3.32 7.97
C THR A 108 2.97 -3.98 6.70
N CYS A 109 4.13 -3.59 6.20
CA CYS A 109 4.89 -4.47 5.30
C CYS A 109 5.29 -5.72 6.10
N PRO A 110 5.20 -6.93 5.52
CA PRO A 110 5.69 -8.12 6.21
C PRO A 110 7.18 -8.03 6.52
N GLU A 111 7.54 -8.48 7.72
CA GLU A 111 8.93 -8.69 8.14
C GLU A 111 9.06 -10.14 8.63
N ASN A 112 9.99 -10.91 8.06
CA ASN A 112 10.15 -12.34 8.36
C ASN A 112 8.83 -13.15 8.23
N ASN A 113 8.04 -12.85 7.19
CA ASN A 113 6.70 -13.40 6.95
C ASN A 113 5.65 -13.09 8.03
N VAL A 114 5.93 -12.14 8.93
CA VAL A 114 4.97 -11.64 9.93
C VAL A 114 4.38 -10.32 9.45
N GLN A 115 3.05 -10.24 9.45
CA GLN A 115 2.32 -9.03 9.05
C GLN A 115 1.15 -8.79 10.01
N THR A 116 0.89 -7.52 10.32
CA THR A 116 -0.33 -7.13 11.02
C THR A 116 -1.15 -6.17 10.17
N ALA A 117 -2.47 -6.32 10.24
CA ALA A 117 -3.38 -5.42 9.58
C ALA A 117 -4.67 -5.25 10.38
N SER A 118 -5.29 -4.08 10.30
CA SER A 118 -6.60 -3.83 10.89
C SER A 118 -7.45 -2.97 9.98
N PHE A 119 -8.75 -3.24 9.92
CA PHE A 119 -9.70 -2.59 9.02
C PHE A 119 -10.99 -2.25 9.77
N SER A 120 -11.60 -1.13 9.43
CA SER A 120 -12.97 -0.79 9.80
C SER A 120 -13.63 -0.07 8.63
N ILE A 121 -14.95 -0.18 8.56
CA ILE A 121 -15.76 0.44 7.51
C ILE A 121 -16.94 1.17 8.14
N GLU A 122 -17.28 2.33 7.59
CA GLU A 122 -18.44 3.13 7.93
C GLU A 122 -19.26 3.38 6.67
N ASN A 123 -20.57 3.58 6.83
CA ASN A 123 -21.50 3.79 5.71
C ASN A 123 -21.36 2.73 4.61
N LYS A 124 -21.15 1.46 4.97
CA LYS A 124 -20.80 0.37 4.04
C LYS A 124 -21.78 0.21 2.87
N GLY A 125 -23.04 0.63 3.04
CA GLY A 125 -24.08 0.45 2.04
C GLY A 125 -24.28 -1.03 1.72
N ASN A 126 -24.11 -1.39 0.44
CA ASN A 126 -24.18 -2.78 -0.04
C ASN A 126 -22.84 -3.53 0.02
N LEU A 127 -21.75 -2.89 0.47
CA LEU A 127 -20.48 -3.58 0.67
C LEU A 127 -20.63 -4.54 1.84
N ASP A 128 -20.34 -5.80 1.57
CA ASP A 128 -20.51 -6.89 2.52
C ASP A 128 -19.25 -7.76 2.66
N THR A 129 -18.37 -7.71 1.66
CA THR A 129 -17.13 -8.48 1.67
C THR A 129 -15.90 -7.58 1.56
N LEU A 130 -14.96 -7.73 2.47
CA LEU A 130 -13.60 -7.17 2.37
C LEU A 130 -12.64 -8.28 1.95
N LYS A 131 -11.87 -8.04 0.89
CA LYS A 131 -10.75 -8.90 0.50
C LYS A 131 -9.43 -8.16 0.69
N PHE A 132 -8.64 -8.61 1.65
CA PHE A 132 -7.30 -8.10 1.90
C PHE A 132 -6.27 -9.07 1.31
N ARG A 133 -5.33 -8.54 0.52
CA ARG A 133 -4.19 -9.30 0.01
C ARG A 133 -2.96 -9.03 0.89
N ALA A 134 -2.67 -9.98 1.77
CA ALA A 134 -1.50 -9.99 2.62
C ALA A 134 -0.25 -10.44 1.85
N GLY A 135 0.91 -9.93 2.26
CA GLY A 135 2.19 -10.13 1.60
C GLY A 135 2.95 -8.83 1.38
N PRO A 136 4.12 -8.88 0.73
CA PRO A 136 4.74 -10.07 0.13
C PRO A 136 5.32 -11.08 1.15
N PHE A 137 5.22 -12.38 0.85
CA PHE A 137 5.78 -13.49 1.63
C PHE A 137 6.73 -14.35 0.80
N THR A 138 7.58 -15.13 1.49
CA THR A 138 8.46 -16.13 0.87
C THR A 138 7.97 -17.57 1.08
N CYS A 139 7.03 -17.80 2.00
CA CYS A 139 6.51 -19.13 2.35
C CYS A 139 5.22 -19.50 1.59
N ASP A 140 4.98 -20.79 1.40
CA ASP A 140 3.80 -21.33 0.69
C ASP A 140 2.49 -21.24 1.50
N ARG A 141 2.59 -21.06 2.82
CA ARG A 141 1.46 -20.99 3.75
C ARG A 141 1.77 -19.97 4.84
N VAL A 142 0.72 -19.35 5.34
CA VAL A 142 0.75 -18.47 6.51
C VAL A 142 -0.42 -18.83 7.42
N THR A 143 -0.30 -18.52 8.70
CA THR A 143 -1.37 -18.63 9.68
C THR A 143 -1.97 -17.24 9.91
N VAL A 144 -3.27 -17.10 9.68
CA VAL A 144 -4.05 -15.87 9.88
C VAL A 144 -4.98 -16.10 11.07
N ASN A 145 -4.71 -15.44 12.20
CA ASN A 145 -5.49 -15.62 13.44
C ASN A 145 -5.72 -17.10 13.83
N GLY A 146 -4.71 -17.95 13.64
CA GLY A 146 -4.78 -19.40 13.92
C GLY A 146 -5.27 -20.28 12.77
N THR A 147 -5.76 -19.70 11.67
CA THR A 147 -6.22 -20.46 10.49
C THR A 147 -5.16 -20.47 9.40
N VAL A 148 -4.82 -21.65 8.87
CA VAL A 148 -3.82 -21.78 7.80
C VAL A 148 -4.40 -21.37 6.45
N VAL A 149 -3.74 -20.43 5.78
CA VAL A 149 -4.08 -19.92 4.45
C VAL A 149 -2.92 -20.20 3.50
N ARG A 150 -3.22 -20.69 2.30
CA ARG A 150 -2.22 -20.91 1.25
C ARG A 150 -1.85 -19.58 0.59
N THR A 151 -0.57 -19.38 0.33
CA THR A 151 -0.10 -18.23 -0.46
C THR A 151 -0.01 -18.61 -1.94
N GLU A 152 -0.22 -17.62 -2.81
CA GLU A 152 -0.15 -17.74 -4.26
C GLU A 152 1.06 -16.97 -4.78
N PRO A 153 1.88 -17.56 -5.68
CA PRO A 153 3.00 -16.84 -6.27
C PRO A 153 2.49 -15.77 -7.23
N ALA A 154 3.05 -14.56 -7.15
CA ALA A 154 2.82 -13.48 -8.10
C ALA A 154 4.03 -12.54 -8.12
N GLY A 155 4.56 -12.28 -9.32
CA GLY A 155 5.79 -11.52 -9.48
C GLY A 155 7.00 -12.27 -8.90
N ASP A 156 7.72 -11.64 -7.99
CA ASP A 156 8.89 -12.17 -7.28
C ASP A 156 8.57 -12.64 -5.85
N ALA A 157 7.30 -12.64 -5.45
CA ALA A 157 6.86 -12.96 -4.09
C ALA A 157 5.58 -13.82 -4.04
N ARG A 158 5.11 -14.10 -2.83
CA ARG A 158 3.87 -14.84 -2.58
C ARG A 158 2.87 -14.01 -1.76
N TRP A 159 1.59 -14.25 -1.96
CA TRP A 159 0.52 -13.44 -1.38
C TRP A 159 -0.62 -14.30 -0.85
N ALA A 160 -1.26 -13.89 0.23
CA ALA A 160 -2.43 -14.58 0.79
C ALA A 160 -3.68 -13.70 0.68
N TRP A 161 -4.77 -14.28 0.18
CA TRP A 161 -6.08 -13.62 0.24
C TRP A 161 -6.78 -13.93 1.56
N ILE A 162 -7.15 -12.88 2.27
CA ILE A 162 -7.93 -12.91 3.50
C ILE A 162 -9.28 -12.28 3.18
N THR A 163 -10.36 -12.99 3.49
CA THR A 163 -11.73 -12.54 3.21
C THR A 163 -12.49 -12.38 4.51
N VAL A 164 -13.14 -11.23 4.67
CA VAL A 164 -14.17 -11.00 5.69
C VAL A 164 -15.50 -10.88 4.96
N ASP A 165 -16.43 -11.75 5.32
CA ASP A 165 -17.81 -11.67 4.86
C ASP A 165 -18.69 -11.04 5.94
N ARG A 166 -19.85 -10.51 5.54
CA ARG A 166 -20.82 -9.86 6.43
C ARG A 166 -20.24 -8.69 7.21
N LEU A 167 -19.52 -7.81 6.52
CA LEU A 167 -18.98 -6.57 7.11
C LEU A 167 -20.07 -5.81 7.87
N GLN A 168 -19.72 -5.31 9.05
CA GLN A 168 -20.55 -4.46 9.89
C GLN A 168 -19.96 -3.05 9.98
N ASN A 169 -20.81 -2.03 10.03
CA ASN A 169 -20.36 -0.66 10.25
C ASN A 169 -19.72 -0.53 11.63
N GLY A 170 -18.60 0.17 11.72
CA GLY A 170 -17.87 0.43 12.96
C GLY A 170 -17.14 -0.78 13.57
N GLU A 171 -17.34 -1.99 13.04
CA GLU A 171 -16.61 -3.17 13.50
C GLU A 171 -15.15 -3.11 13.05
N LYS A 172 -14.25 -3.48 13.97
CA LYS A 172 -12.80 -3.54 13.71
C LYS A 172 -12.35 -4.97 13.50
N TYR A 173 -11.90 -5.27 12.29
CA TYR A 173 -11.32 -6.56 11.91
C TYR A 173 -9.79 -6.47 12.02
N THR A 174 -9.17 -7.36 12.80
CA THR A 174 -7.70 -7.38 12.98
C THR A 174 -7.12 -8.72 12.56
N PHE A 175 -5.99 -8.69 11.86
CA PHE A 175 -5.28 -9.85 11.35
C PHE A 175 -3.86 -9.87 11.86
N ASN A 176 -3.51 -10.96 12.54
CA ASN A 176 -2.13 -11.32 12.85
C ASN A 176 -1.74 -12.47 11.94
N ILE A 177 -0.81 -12.19 11.03
CA ILE A 177 -0.33 -13.12 10.03
C ILE A 177 1.09 -13.54 10.41
N ARG A 178 1.33 -14.84 10.41
CA ARG A 178 2.63 -15.44 10.76
C ARG A 178 2.93 -16.58 9.77
N PRO A 179 4.21 -16.97 9.57
CA PRO A 179 4.54 -18.17 8.82
C PRO A 179 3.85 -19.42 9.38
#